data_AF-A0A7K0EVL1-F1
#
_entry.id   AF-A0A7K0EVL1-F1
#
_cell.length_a   1.000
_cell.length_b   1.000
_cell.length_c   1.000
_cell.angle_alpha   90.00
_cell.angle_beta   90.00
_cell.angle_gamma   90.00
#
_symmetry.space_group_name_H-M   'P 1'
#
loop_
_entity.id
_entity.type
_entity.pdbx_description
1 polymer ?
#
loop_
_entity_poly.entity_id
_entity_poly.type
_entity_poly.pdbx_seq_one_letter_code
_entity_poly.pdbx_strand_id
1 'polypeptide(L)' 'MALQYLSDSNGKPTAVVIPIQDWEMLKKKHEDLSELEEIVPAKKQKPSDFRGSISKKMAREMNQYVEKSKQEWDRDIF' A
#
# COMPACT_ATOMS: atom_id res chain seq x y z
N MET A 1 18.33 11.02 -26.51
CA MET A 1 18.34 11.21 -25.05
C MET A 1 18.71 12.62 -24.64
N ALA A 2 17.69 13.43 -24.37
CA ALA A 2 17.81 14.63 -23.55
C ALA A 2 17.36 14.26 -22.13
N LEU A 3 18.29 14.24 -21.17
CA LEU A 3 18.00 13.92 -19.78
C LEU A 3 17.80 15.20 -18.99
N GLN A 4 16.74 15.26 -18.19
CA GLN A 4 16.54 16.35 -17.25
C GLN A 4 16.61 15.80 -15.83
N TYR A 5 17.46 16.42 -15.01
CA TYR A 5 17.58 16.09 -13.60
C TYR A 5 16.68 17.02 -12.80
N LEU A 6 15.87 16.44 -11.92
CA LEU A 6 15.12 17.17 -10.92
C LEU A 6 15.89 17.05 -9.60
N SER A 7 16.18 18.20 -8.98
CA SER A 7 16.89 18.26 -7.70
C SER A 7 15.95 18.67 -6.57
N ASP A 8 16.28 18.21 -5.35
CA ASP A 8 15.63 18.68 -4.13
C ASP A 8 16.00 20.14 -3.80
N SER A 9 15.42 20.66 -2.71
CA SER A 9 15.72 22.01 -2.21
C SER A 9 17.19 22.22 -1.81
N ASN A 10 17.96 21.15 -1.66
CA ASN A 10 19.38 21.15 -1.32
C ASN A 10 20.27 20.95 -2.56
N GLY A 11 19.70 20.93 -3.77
CA GLY A 11 20.41 20.74 -5.03
C GLY A 11 20.80 19.29 -5.33
N LYS A 12 20.39 18.31 -4.52
CA LYS A 12 20.66 16.89 -4.76
C LYS A 12 19.70 16.33 -5.80
N PRO A 13 20.17 15.68 -6.88
CA PRO A 13 19.30 15.09 -7.88
C PRO A 13 18.49 13.95 -7.27
N THR A 14 17.16 14.06 -7.32
CA THR A 14 16.21 13.08 -6.77
C THR A 14 15.46 12.31 -7.84
N ALA A 15 15.31 12.87 -9.04
CA ALA A 15 14.67 12.19 -10.15
C ALA A 15 15.32 12.57 -11.49
N VAL A 16 15.16 11.69 -12.48
CA VAL A 16 15.58 11.92 -13.86
C VAL A 16 14.37 11.74 -14.78
N VAL A 17 14.15 12.71 -15.65
CA VAL A 17 13.12 12.66 -16.68
C VAL A 17 13.76 12.19 -17.98
N ILE A 18 13.20 11.14 -18.55
CA ILE A 18 13.64 10.51 -19.80
C ILE A 18 12.44 10.50 -20.77
N PRO A 19 12.63 10.84 -22.06
CA PRO A 19 11.59 10.65 -23.06
C PRO A 19 11.10 9.19 -23.10
N ILE A 20 9.79 8.97 -23.24
CA ILE A 20 9.21 7.62 -23.14
C ILE A 20 9.77 6.65 -24.19
N GLN A 21 10.06 7.14 -25.40
CA GLN A 21 10.64 6.34 -26.47
C GLN A 21 12.05 5.84 -26.11
N ASP A 22 12.84 6.68 -25.46
CA ASP A 22 14.17 6.36 -24.98
C ASP A 22 14.09 5.36 -23.79
N TRP A 23 13.10 5.51 -22.91
CA TRP A 23 12.83 4.56 -21.83
C TRP A 23 12.44 3.17 -22.36
N GLU A 24 11.52 3.08 -23.32
CA GLU A 24 11.12 1.80 -23.93
C GLU A 24 12.28 1.08 -24.61
N MET A 25 13.19 1.83 -25.24
CA MET A 25 14.42 1.26 -25.81
C MET A 25 15.34 0.70 -24.73
N LEU A 26 15.50 1.41 -23.60
CA LEU A 26 16.30 0.93 -22.47
C LEU A 26 15.70 -0.35 -21.86
N LYS A 27 14.37 -0.40 -21.68
CA LYS A 27 13.69 -1.62 -21.17
C LYS A 27 13.88 -2.84 -22.04
N LYS A 28 13.90 -2.66 -23.37
CA LYS A 28 14.17 -3.78 -24.30
C LYS A 28 15.61 -4.28 -24.22
N LYS A 29 16.54 -3.43 -23.80
CA LYS A 29 17.97 -3.76 -23.71
C LYS A 29 18.35 -4.34 -22.33
N HIS A 30 17.59 -3.99 -21.30
CA HIS A 30 17.86 -4.31 -19.90
C HIS A 30 16.63 -5.01 -19.30
N GLU A 31 16.63 -6.34 -19.33
CA GLU A 31 15.52 -7.16 -18.81
C GLU A 31 15.32 -6.96 -17.30
N ASP A 32 16.40 -6.68 -16.57
CA ASP A 32 16.45 -6.37 -15.14
C ASP A 32 15.63 -5.12 -14.74
N LEU A 33 15.44 -4.17 -15.67
CA LEU A 33 14.56 -3.01 -15.43
C LEU A 33 13.08 -3.40 -15.37
N SER A 34 12.69 -4.51 -16.01
CA SER A 34 11.31 -4.99 -15.96
C SER A 34 10.95 -5.54 -14.58
N GLU A 35 11.92 -6.16 -13.89
CA GLU A 35 11.75 -6.67 -12.52
C GLU A 35 11.59 -5.52 -11.50
N LEU A 36 12.16 -4.34 -11.79
CA LEU A 36 12.05 -3.15 -10.94
C LEU A 36 10.73 -2.37 -11.15
N GLU A 37 10.10 -2.50 -12.34
CA GLU A 37 8.75 -1.97 -12.61
C GLU A 37 7.66 -2.80 -11.93
N GLU A 38 7.95 -4.02 -11.46
CA GLU A 38 7.13 -4.72 -10.48
C GLU A 38 7.24 -4.01 -9.12
N ILE A 39 6.70 -2.79 -9.06
CA ILE A 39 6.09 -2.26 -7.85
C ILE A 39 5.09 -3.33 -7.47
N VAL A 40 5.48 -4.23 -6.57
CA VAL A 40 4.64 -5.29 -6.00
C VAL A 40 3.28 -4.64 -5.84
N PRO A 41 2.27 -4.97 -6.67
CA PRO A 41 0.96 -4.41 -6.45
C PRO A 41 0.65 -4.93 -5.06
N ALA A 42 0.66 -4.04 -4.06
CA ALA A 42 0.40 -4.41 -2.68
C ALA A 42 -0.85 -5.27 -2.78
N LYS A 43 -0.70 -6.59 -2.62
CA LYS A 43 -1.69 -7.55 -3.12
C LYS A 43 -2.98 -7.01 -2.57
N LYS A 44 -3.91 -6.59 -3.44
CA LYS A 44 -5.13 -5.91 -3.00
C LYS A 44 -5.94 -6.98 -2.29
N GLN A 45 -5.60 -7.25 -1.03
CA GLN A 45 -6.17 -8.30 -0.22
C GLN A 45 -7.62 -7.91 -0.06
N LYS A 46 -8.50 -8.73 -0.61
CA LYS A 46 -9.93 -8.49 -0.53
C LYS A 46 -10.36 -8.85 0.88
N PRO A 47 -11.40 -8.19 1.44
CA PRO A 47 -11.94 -8.57 2.74
C PRO A 47 -12.30 -10.07 2.85
N SER A 48 -12.65 -10.71 1.72
CA SER A 48 -12.88 -12.16 1.62
C SER A 48 -11.67 -13.02 1.98
N ASP A 49 -10.46 -12.53 1.74
CA ASP A 49 -9.21 -13.28 1.94
C ASP A 49 -8.92 -13.50 3.42
N PHE A 50 -9.53 -12.70 4.29
CA PHE A 50 -9.44 -12.81 5.75
C PHE A 50 -10.54 -13.69 6.37
N ARG A 51 -11.40 -14.33 5.55
CA ARG A 51 -12.49 -15.16 6.07
C ARG A 51 -11.93 -16.36 6.84
N GLY A 52 -12.25 -16.44 8.13
CA GLY A 52 -11.76 -17.52 9.01
C GLY A 52 -10.40 -17.27 9.63
N SER A 53 -9.80 -16.09 9.42
CA SER A 53 -8.58 -15.64 10.13
C SER A 53 -8.77 -15.53 11.65
N ILE A 54 -10.02 -15.33 12.11
CA ILE A 54 -10.38 -15.31 13.53
C ILE A 54 -11.20 -16.54 13.92
N SER A 55 -10.93 -17.06 15.12
CA SER A 55 -11.68 -18.19 15.67
C SER A 55 -13.09 -17.77 16.12
N LYS A 56 -14.05 -18.70 16.07
CA LYS A 56 -15.43 -18.47 16.54
C LYS A 56 -15.52 -18.05 18.01
N LYS A 57 -14.51 -18.39 18.82
CA LYS A 57 -14.41 -17.99 20.23
C LYS A 57 -13.99 -16.52 20.32
N MET A 58 -12.91 -16.15 19.64
CA MET A 58 -12.40 -14.78 19.58
C MET A 58 -13.46 -13.79 19.05
N ALA A 59 -14.19 -14.18 17.99
CA ALA A 59 -15.27 -13.36 17.45
C ALA A 59 -16.39 -13.09 18.47
N ARG A 60 -16.71 -14.08 19.33
CA ARG A 60 -17.71 -13.92 20.38
C ARG A 60 -17.23 -13.00 21.49
N GLU A 61 -15.98 -13.13 21.92
CA GLU A 61 -15.38 -12.27 22.93
C GLU A 61 -15.33 -10.80 22.46
N MET A 62 -14.96 -10.57 21.19
CA MET A 62 -14.98 -9.22 20.59
C MET A 62 -16.38 -8.62 20.59
N ASN A 63 -17.41 -9.38 20.20
CA ASN A 63 -18.79 -8.89 20.23
C ASN A 63 -19.26 -8.58 21.66
N GLN A 64 -18.95 -9.44 22.64
CA GLN A 64 -19.28 -9.20 24.04
C GLN A 64 -18.60 -7.96 24.60
N TYR A 65 -17.35 -7.70 24.21
CA TYR A 65 -16.64 -6.49 24.60
C TYR A 65 -17.32 -5.25 24.04
N VAL A 66 -17.66 -5.23 22.75
CA VAL A 66 -18.37 -4.10 22.11
C VAL A 66 -19.71 -3.83 22.78
N GLU A 67 -20.48 -4.88 23.10
CA GLU A 67 -21.77 -4.77 23.79
C GLU A 67 -21.61 -4.10 25.17
N LYS A 68 -20.61 -4.51 25.95
CA LYS A 68 -20.31 -3.93 27.25
C LYS A 68 -19.89 -2.47 27.15
N SER A 69 -18.97 -2.16 26.23
CA SER A 69 -18.52 -0.77 26.02
C SER A 69 -19.69 0.15 25.65
N LYS A 70 -20.63 -0.35 24.83
CA LYS A 70 -21.84 0.41 24.48
C LYS A 70 -22.72 0.65 25.71
N GLN A 71 -22.96 -0.37 26.53
CA GLN A 71 -23.74 -0.24 27.76
C GLN A 71 -23.11 0.71 28.76
N GLU A 72 -21.78 0.75 28.84
CA GLU A 72 -21.03 1.69 29.66
C GLU A 72 -21.20 3.13 29.14
N TRP A 73 -21.18 3.34 27.83
CA TRP A 73 -21.41 4.66 27.23
C TRP A 73 -22.86 5.14 27.41
N ASP A 74 -23.84 4.25 27.24
CA ASP A 74 -25.27 4.57 27.42
C ASP A 74 -25.63 4.84 28.90
N ARG A 75 -24.81 4.37 29.85
CA ARG A 75 -25.00 4.58 31.29
C ARG A 75 -24.80 6.03 31.75
N ASP A 76 -23.93 6.78 31.08
CA ASP A 76 -23.61 8.17 31.43
C ASP A 76 -24.56 9.19 30.76
N ILE A 77 -25.59 8.72 30.05
CA ILE A 77 -26.55 9.57 29.31
C ILE A 77 -27.84 9.86 30.11
N PHE A 78 -28.02 9.24 31.29
CA PHE A 78 -29.20 9.44 32.16
C PHE A 78 -28.83 9.86 33.59
#